data_AF-A0A7R9SYE6-F1
#
_entry.id   AF-A0A7R9SYE6-F1
#
_cell.length_a   1.000
_cell.length_b   1.000
_cell.length_c   1.000
_cell.angle_alpha   90.00
_cell.angle_beta   90.00
_cell.angle_gamma   90.00
#
_symmetry.space_group_name_H-M   'P 1'
#
loop_
_entity.id
_entity.type
_entity.pdbx_description
1 polymer ?
#
loop_
_entity_poly.entity_id
_entity_poly.type
_entity_poly.pdbx_seq_one_letter_code
_entity_poly.pdbx_strand_id
1 'polypeptide(L)'
;QHSRLIMADASAGYKGPRLGDAASLWNFTTAPGWTTSETLILQHALQHFGVGRWVQILDSDVLPGKTIQQLNGQTQRLLGKQSLAAYTGLKLDIDKIRGDNQAMKDVERKNGLVINSGPNPTAEMRKKWQGGGKTKNK
;
A
#
# COMPACT_ATOMS: atom_id res chain seq x y z
N GLN A 1 -19.11 -48.15 8.91
CA GLN A 1 -17.94 -47.29 9.23
C GLN A 1 -16.81 -47.77 8.33
N HIS A 2 -16.20 -47.03 7.39
CA HIS A 2 -16.07 -45.61 7.09
C HIS A 2 -16.06 -45.44 5.56
N SER A 3 -16.87 -44.54 5.00
CA SER A 3 -16.72 -44.05 3.62
C SER A 3 -15.91 -42.74 3.67
N ARG A 4 -14.78 -42.71 2.96
CA ARG A 4 -13.86 -41.58 2.88
C ARG A 4 -14.32 -40.66 1.75
N LEU A 5 -14.91 -39.51 2.08
CA LEU A 5 -15.18 -38.45 1.11
C LEU A 5 -13.87 -37.73 0.80
N ILE A 6 -13.37 -37.86 -0.43
CA ILE A 6 -12.33 -37.01 -1.00
C ILE A 6 -13.04 -35.71 -1.41
N MET A 7 -12.78 -34.61 -0.71
CA MET A 7 -13.15 -33.27 -1.21
C MET A 7 -12.09 -32.84 -2.22
N ALA A 8 -12.49 -32.81 -3.49
CA ALA A 8 -11.71 -32.25 -4.58
C ALA A 8 -11.61 -30.73 -4.42
N ASP A 9 -10.38 -30.23 -4.53
CA ASP A 9 -9.98 -28.83 -4.62
C ASP A 9 -10.70 -28.14 -5.79
N ALA A 10 -11.63 -27.26 -5.45
CA ALA A 10 -12.27 -26.35 -6.39
C ALA A 10 -11.51 -25.01 -6.39
N SER A 11 -10.40 -24.95 -7.12
CA SER A 11 -9.67 -23.70 -7.40
C SER A 11 -9.43 -23.46 -8.90
N ALA A 12 -10.33 -23.96 -9.75
CA ALA A 12 -10.34 -23.62 -11.17
C ALA A 12 -10.97 -22.23 -11.38
N GLY A 13 -10.15 -21.17 -11.40
CA GLY A 13 -10.61 -19.91 -12.01
C GLY A 13 -9.87 -18.62 -11.72
N TYR A 14 -9.04 -18.50 -10.67
CA TYR A 14 -8.31 -17.26 -10.43
C TYR A 14 -6.94 -17.30 -11.12
N LYS A 15 -6.86 -16.80 -12.36
CA LYS A 15 -5.57 -16.49 -13.00
C LYS A 15 -5.09 -15.15 -12.47
N GLY A 16 -4.37 -15.20 -11.35
CA GLY A 16 -3.60 -14.07 -10.86
C GLY A 16 -2.59 -13.55 -11.90
N PRO A 17 -1.99 -12.37 -11.68
CA PRO A 17 -1.09 -11.74 -12.63
C PRO A 17 0.01 -12.71 -13.09
N ARG A 18 0.24 -12.81 -14.41
CA ARG A 18 1.23 -13.73 -14.96
C ARG A 18 2.64 -13.18 -14.71
N LEU A 19 3.56 -14.11 -14.42
CA LEU A 19 4.98 -13.87 -14.22
C LEU A 19 5.59 -13.36 -15.55
N GLY A 20 5.51 -12.04 -15.79
CA GLY A 20 5.94 -11.42 -17.05
C GLY A 20 5.48 -9.98 -17.26
N ASP A 21 4.34 -9.57 -16.69
CA ASP A 21 3.76 -8.25 -16.95
C ASP A 21 4.33 -7.10 -16.08
N ALA A 22 5.34 -7.38 -15.25
CA ALA A 22 5.92 -6.41 -14.32
C ALA A 22 7.45 -6.54 -14.16
N ALA A 23 8.16 -7.07 -15.16
CA ALA A 23 9.62 -7.25 -15.06
C ALA A 23 10.37 -5.91 -14.82
N SER A 24 9.80 -4.77 -15.23
CA SER A 24 10.34 -3.43 -14.99
C SER A 24 9.82 -2.75 -13.71
N LEU A 25 8.83 -3.32 -13.01
CA LEU A 25 8.17 -2.67 -11.87
C LEU A 25 8.86 -2.91 -10.53
N TRP A 26 9.79 -3.87 -10.43
CA TRP A 26 10.32 -4.35 -9.14
C TRP A 26 11.83 -4.66 -9.12
N ASN A 27 12.67 -3.81 -9.72
CA ASN A 27 14.13 -3.89 -9.53
C ASN A 27 14.55 -3.34 -8.15
N PHE A 28 13.94 -3.81 -7.06
CA PHE A 28 14.48 -3.58 -5.73
C PHE A 28 15.30 -4.79 -5.34
N THR A 29 16.60 -4.60 -5.12
CA THR A 29 17.44 -5.62 -4.50
C THR A 29 16.88 -5.92 -3.12
N THR A 30 16.22 -7.07 -2.96
CA THR A 30 15.72 -7.52 -1.66
C THR A 30 16.87 -7.61 -0.67
N ALA A 31 16.64 -7.19 0.57
CA ALA A 31 17.60 -7.45 1.64
C ALA A 31 17.74 -8.97 1.84
N PRO A 32 18.93 -9.47 2.23
CA PRO A 32 19.10 -10.87 2.59
C PRO A 32 18.03 -11.32 3.61
N GLY A 33 17.42 -12.49 3.38
CA GLY A 33 16.35 -13.02 4.23
C GLY A 33 14.94 -12.46 3.96
N TRP A 34 14.72 -11.80 2.81
CA TRP A 34 13.41 -11.35 2.36
C TRP A 34 12.96 -12.09 1.09
N THR A 35 11.70 -12.53 1.10
CA THR A 35 10.99 -13.00 -0.08
C THR A 35 10.28 -11.84 -0.79
N THR A 36 9.90 -12.08 -2.05
CA THR A 36 9.10 -11.12 -2.82
C THR A 36 7.74 -10.87 -2.17
N SER A 37 7.09 -11.91 -1.65
CA SER A 37 5.80 -11.81 -0.97
C SER A 37 5.88 -10.96 0.30
N GLU A 38 6.88 -11.18 1.15
CA GLU A 38 7.10 -10.35 2.34
C GLU A 38 7.39 -8.89 1.97
N THR A 39 8.09 -8.66 0.87
CA THR A 39 8.36 -7.31 0.37
C THR A 39 7.07 -6.61 -0.07
N LEU A 40 6.15 -7.31 -0.71
CA LEU A 40 4.83 -6.77 -1.06
C LEU A 40 3.99 -6.49 0.19
N ILE A 41 4.00 -7.41 1.16
CA ILE A 41 3.30 -7.22 2.44
C ILE A 41 3.85 -5.98 3.16
N LEU A 42 5.17 -5.80 3.20
CA LEU A 42 5.78 -4.60 3.79
C LEU A 42 5.30 -3.33 3.09
N GLN A 43 5.17 -3.32 1.76
CA GLN A 43 4.68 -2.13 1.06
C GLN A 43 3.23 -1.78 1.42
N HIS A 44 2.35 -2.77 1.52
CA HIS A 44 0.99 -2.55 1.99
C HIS A 44 0.96 -2.08 3.45
N ALA A 45 1.79 -2.67 4.31
CA ALA A 45 1.94 -2.23 5.69
C ALA A 45 2.46 -0.78 5.77
N LEU A 46 3.40 -0.38 4.92
CA LEU A 46 3.90 0.99 4.84
C LEU A 46 2.83 1.96 4.33
N GLN A 47 1.97 1.56 3.38
CA GLN A 47 0.86 2.38 2.91
C GLN A 47 -0.15 2.64 4.04
N HIS A 48 -0.48 1.59 4.81
CA HIS A 48 -1.48 1.66 5.87
C HIS A 48 -0.93 2.27 7.18
N PHE A 49 0.12 1.68 7.75
CA PHE A 49 0.71 2.12 9.02
C PHE A 49 1.68 3.29 8.86
N GLY A 50 2.32 3.46 7.71
CA GLY A 50 3.25 4.54 7.44
C GLY A 50 4.70 4.20 7.70
N VAL A 51 5.60 4.87 6.95
CA VAL A 51 7.05 4.72 7.12
C VAL A 51 7.47 5.14 8.53
N GLY A 52 8.27 4.33 9.21
CA GLY A 52 8.73 4.60 10.58
C GLY A 52 7.83 4.01 11.68
N ARG A 53 6.66 3.47 11.36
CA ARG A 53 5.73 2.87 12.34
C ARG A 53 5.99 1.37 12.55
N TRP A 54 7.25 1.03 12.82
CA TRP A 54 7.72 -0.36 12.85
C TRP A 54 7.03 -1.22 13.89
N VAL A 55 6.84 -0.70 15.10
CA VAL A 55 6.16 -1.41 16.20
C VAL A 55 4.74 -1.77 15.78
N GLN A 56 3.98 -0.83 15.19
CA GLN A 56 2.61 -1.09 14.72
C GLN A 56 2.56 -2.18 13.63
N ILE A 57 3.56 -2.21 12.74
CA ILE A 57 3.65 -3.23 11.69
C ILE A 57 4.00 -4.61 12.27
N LEU A 58 4.84 -4.66 13.30
CA LEU A 58 5.19 -5.92 13.97
C LEU A 58 4.05 -6.44 14.83
N ASP A 59 3.38 -5.56 15.57
CA ASP A 59 2.24 -5.90 16.42
C ASP A 59 1.04 -6.43 15.60
N SER A 60 0.96 -6.11 14.30
CA SER A 60 -0.08 -6.63 13.42
C SER A 60 0.22 -8.05 12.88
N ASP A 61 1.38 -8.62 13.20
CA ASP A 61 1.81 -9.99 12.84
C ASP A 61 1.76 -10.35 11.35
N VAL A 62 1.76 -9.35 10.47
CA VAL A 62 1.74 -9.56 9.00
C VAL A 62 3.11 -9.98 8.44
N LEU A 63 4.18 -9.78 9.22
CA LEU A 63 5.56 -10.13 8.87
C LEU A 63 6.21 -10.89 10.05
N PRO A 64 5.76 -12.12 10.34
CA PRO A 64 6.20 -12.86 11.51
C PRO A 64 7.70 -13.13 11.47
N GLY A 65 8.36 -12.97 12.62
CA GLY A 65 9.80 -13.19 12.75
C GLY A 65 10.70 -12.12 12.13
N LYS A 66 10.14 -11.07 11.50
CA LYS A 66 10.94 -9.91 11.07
C LYS A 66 11.20 -8.97 12.25
N THR A 67 12.39 -8.39 12.27
CA THR A 67 12.80 -7.39 13.25
C THR A 67 12.64 -5.98 12.69
N ILE A 68 12.56 -4.99 13.59
CA ILE A 68 12.52 -3.56 13.22
C ILE A 68 13.69 -3.18 12.29
N GLN A 69 14.88 -3.71 12.55
CA GLN A 69 16.06 -3.45 11.72
C GLN A 69 15.89 -3.99 10.29
N GLN A 70 15.28 -5.17 10.15
CA GLN A 70 14.98 -5.75 8.85
C GLN A 70 13.93 -4.93 8.09
N LEU A 71 12.85 -4.49 8.75
CA LEU A 71 11.84 -3.62 8.16
C LEU A 71 12.45 -2.31 7.66
N ASN A 72 13.26 -1.66 8.49
CA ASN A 72 13.95 -0.42 8.14
C ASN A 72 14.89 -0.62 6.94
N GLY A 73 15.74 -1.64 6.97
CA GLY A 73 16.69 -1.93 5.88
C GLY A 73 16.01 -2.27 4.56
N GLN A 74 14.90 -3.01 4.60
CA GLN A 74 14.13 -3.30 3.40
C GLN A 74 13.39 -2.05 2.89
N THR A 75 12.87 -1.20 3.78
CA THR A 75 12.23 0.06 3.39
C THR A 75 13.23 1.02 2.73
N GLN A 76 14.46 1.11 3.23
CA GLN A 76 15.54 1.90 2.59
C GLN A 76 15.81 1.45 1.15
N ARG A 77 15.79 0.14 0.90
CA ARG A 77 15.95 -0.46 -0.45
C ARG A 77 14.75 -0.15 -1.34
N LEU A 78 13.54 -0.31 -0.82
CA LEU A 78 12.30 0.01 -1.52
C LEU A 78 12.19 1.49 -1.92
N LEU A 79 12.70 2.40 -1.10
CA LEU A 79 12.66 3.84 -1.39
C LEU A 79 13.94 4.36 -2.06
N GLY A 80 14.98 3.53 -2.20
CA GLY A 80 16.28 3.93 -2.73
C GLY A 80 17.00 5.01 -1.90
N LYS A 81 16.69 5.13 -0.60
CA LYS A 81 17.26 6.13 0.31
C LYS A 81 17.66 5.52 1.64
N GLN A 82 18.88 5.83 2.08
CA GLN A 82 19.39 5.37 3.37
C GLN A 82 18.70 6.10 4.54
N SER A 83 18.48 7.41 4.43
CA SER A 83 17.69 8.14 5.43
C SER A 83 16.22 8.13 5.08
N LEU A 84 15.40 7.61 6.01
CA LEU A 84 13.94 7.58 5.90
C LEU A 84 13.24 8.76 6.58
N ALA A 85 13.99 9.66 7.22
CA ALA A 85 13.43 10.74 8.04
C ALA A 85 12.44 11.64 7.28
N ALA A 86 12.72 11.92 6.01
CA ALA A 86 11.85 12.73 5.15
C ALA A 86 10.50 12.05 4.82
N TYR A 87 10.40 10.74 5.04
CA TYR A 87 9.21 9.94 4.75
C TYR A 87 8.49 9.48 6.01
N THR A 88 9.03 9.73 7.20
CA THR A 88 8.44 9.30 8.46
C THR A 88 7.00 9.79 8.60
N GLY A 89 6.08 8.86 8.83
CA GLY A 89 4.64 9.14 8.95
C GLY A 89 3.91 9.31 7.62
N LEU A 90 4.60 9.24 6.46
CA LEU A 90 3.94 9.20 5.16
C LEU A 90 3.12 7.91 5.07
N LYS A 91 1.80 8.07 4.92
CA LYS A 91 0.81 7.01 4.76
C LYS A 91 -0.01 7.28 3.51
N LEU A 92 -0.39 6.21 2.80
CA LEU A 92 -1.48 6.23 1.84
C LEU A 92 -2.61 5.39 2.43
N ASP A 93 -3.45 6.02 3.22
CA ASP A 93 -4.60 5.35 3.82
C ASP A 93 -5.75 5.31 2.80
N ILE A 94 -5.79 4.23 2.02
CA ILE A 94 -6.77 4.04 0.95
C ILE A 94 -8.18 3.95 1.52
N ASP A 95 -8.36 3.31 2.68
CA ASP A 95 -9.67 3.17 3.32
C ASP A 95 -10.17 4.51 3.84
N LYS A 96 -9.30 5.31 4.45
CA LYS A 96 -9.64 6.68 4.82
C LYS A 96 -10.00 7.52 3.60
N ILE A 97 -9.20 7.49 2.53
CA ILE A 97 -9.49 8.23 1.29
C ILE A 97 -10.83 7.78 0.71
N ARG A 98 -11.11 6.47 0.71
CA ARG A 98 -12.39 5.93 0.24
C ARG A 98 -13.55 6.41 1.10
N GLY A 99 -13.40 6.39 2.42
CA GLY A 99 -14.39 6.92 3.37
C GLY A 99 -14.66 8.40 3.17
N ASP A 100 -13.60 9.22 3.11
CA ASP A 100 -13.68 10.65 2.83
C ASP A 100 -14.42 10.91 1.50
N ASN A 101 -14.05 10.18 0.43
CA ASN A 101 -14.69 10.28 -0.87
C ASN A 101 -16.16 9.82 -0.85
N GLN A 102 -16.56 8.86 -0.01
CA GLN A 102 -17.97 8.48 0.16
C GLN A 102 -18.76 9.56 0.91
N ALA A 103 -18.13 10.23 1.88
CA ALA A 103 -18.75 11.29 2.68
C ALA A 103 -18.91 12.63 1.94
N MET A 104 -18.20 12.85 0.82
CA MET A 104 -18.32 14.07 0.01
C MET A 104 -19.77 14.30 -0.46
N LYS A 105 -20.31 15.47 -0.13
CA LYS A 105 -21.58 16.02 -0.62
C LYS A 105 -21.33 16.92 -1.82
N ASP A 106 -22.35 17.12 -2.65
CA ASP A 106 -22.32 18.04 -3.80
C ASP A 106 -21.26 17.69 -4.87
N VAL A 107 -21.02 16.38 -5.06
CA VAL A 107 -20.11 15.85 -6.09
C VAL A 107 -20.88 15.03 -7.12
N GLU A 108 -20.49 15.16 -8.38
CA GLU A 108 -20.99 14.26 -9.42
C GLU A 108 -20.33 12.87 -9.31
N ARG A 109 -21.13 11.83 -9.56
CA ARG A 109 -20.66 10.45 -9.49
C ARG A 109 -21.03 9.66 -10.74
N LYS A 110 -20.11 8.79 -11.18
CA LYS A 110 -20.35 7.77 -12.20
C LYS A 110 -19.88 6.43 -11.67
N ASN A 111 -20.77 5.43 -11.65
CA ASN A 111 -20.50 4.09 -11.09
C ASN A 111 -19.99 4.14 -9.63
N GLY A 112 -20.54 5.04 -8.82
CA GLY A 112 -20.16 5.21 -7.41
C GLY A 112 -18.80 5.89 -7.16
N LEU A 113 -18.10 6.32 -8.22
CA LEU A 113 -16.84 7.07 -8.15
C LEU A 113 -17.11 8.56 -8.32
N VAL A 114 -16.42 9.39 -7.53
CA VAL A 114 -16.43 10.86 -7.71
C VAL A 114 -15.75 11.17 -9.05
N ILE A 115 -16.44 11.91 -9.92
CA ILE A 115 -15.88 12.35 -11.20
C ILE A 115 -15.48 13.82 -11.14
N ASN A 116 -14.43 14.17 -11.89
CA ASN A 116 -14.11 15.57 -12.11
C ASN A 116 -15.06 16.13 -13.18
N SER A 117 -16.15 16.76 -12.74
CA SER A 117 -17.13 17.43 -13.61
C SER A 117 -16.69 18.81 -14.09
N GLY A 118 -15.58 19.33 -13.53
CA GLY A 118 -14.96 20.59 -13.93
C GLY A 118 -13.93 20.45 -15.07
N PRO A 119 -13.30 21.57 -15.47
CA PRO A 119 -12.23 21.55 -16.46
C PRO A 119 -11.04 20.69 -16.01
N ASN A 120 -10.23 20.26 -16.98
CA ASN A 120 -9.02 19.50 -16.69
C ASN A 120 -8.12 20.27 -15.71
N PRO A 121 -7.59 19.61 -14.65
CA PRO A 121 -6.86 20.32 -13.60
C PRO A 121 -5.60 21.00 -14.14
N THR A 122 -5.50 22.32 -13.96
CA THR A 122 -4.30 23.08 -14.28
C THR A 122 -3.17 22.74 -13.30
N ALA A 123 -1.93 23.11 -13.63
CA ALA A 123 -0.78 22.90 -12.74
C ALA A 123 -0.97 23.61 -11.38
N GLU A 124 -1.60 24.78 -11.37
CA GLU A 124 -1.89 25.55 -10.15
C GLU A 124 -2.92 24.86 -9.26
N MET A 125 -3.98 24.28 -9.84
CA MET A 125 -4.99 23.51 -9.11
C MET A 125 -4.38 22.31 -8.41
N ARG A 126 -3.52 21.55 -9.11
CA ARG A 126 -2.80 20.41 -8.54
C ARG A 126 -1.89 20.82 -7.39
N LYS A 127 -1.19 21.96 -7.51
CA LYS A 127 -0.33 22.50 -6.46
C LYS A 127 -1.13 22.90 -5.21
N LYS A 128 -2.33 23.46 -5.37
CA LYS A 128 -3.24 23.76 -4.24
C LYS A 128 -3.70 22.49 -3.52
N TRP A 129 -4.08 21.44 -4.27
CA TRP A 129 -4.48 20.15 -3.67
C TRP A 129 -3.34 19.50 -2.89
N GLN A 130 -2.11 19.55 -3.40
CA GLN A 130 -0.92 19.03 -2.72
C GLN A 130 -0.50 19.90 -1.52
N GLY A 131 -0.77 21.21 -1.56
CA GLY A 131 -0.45 22.14 -0.47
C GLY A 131 -1.39 22.03 0.74
N GLY A 132 -2.66 21.66 0.52
CA GLY A 132 -3.69 21.55 1.57
C GLY A 132 -3.46 20.42 2.59
N GLY A 133 -2.60 19.44 2.29
CA GLY A 133 -2.24 18.35 3.22
C GLY A 133 -1.28 18.75 4.35
N LYS A 134 -0.76 19.99 4.35
CA LYS A 134 0.16 20.51 5.38
C LYS A 134 -0.57 21.33 6.45
N THR A 135 -1.59 20.77 7.09
CA THR A 135 -2.20 21.41 8.26
C THR A 135 -1.42 20.98 9.51
N LYS A 136 -0.87 21.98 10.19
CA LYS A 136 0.01 21.88 11.36
C LYS A 136 -0.65 21.07 12.49
N ASN A 137 -0.05 19.94 12.88
CA ASN A 137 -0.19 19.48 14.26
C ASN A 137 0.65 20.41 15.12
N LYS A 138 -0.03 21.29 15.86
CA LYS A 138 0.51 21.95 17.05
C LYS A 138 0.11 21.13 18.26
#